data_AF-A0A538E673-F1
#
_entry.id   AF-A0A538E673-F1
#
_cell.length_a   1.000
_cell.length_b   1.000
_cell.length_c   1.000
_cell.angle_alpha   90.00
_cell.angle_beta   90.00
_cell.angle_gamma   90.00
#
_symmetry.space_group_name_H-M   'P 1'
#
loop_
_entity.id
_entity.type
_entity.pdbx_description
1 polymer ?
#
loop_
_entity_poly.entity_id
_entity_poly.type
_entity_poly.pdbx_seq_one_letter_code
_entity_poly.pdbx_strand_id
1 'polypeptide(L)'
;MLNRGSGFSATRGHRPDPSIVESCIKNASTRGFERTCLAQHHITEYEYAVYQPASRFWLFQAIEAGIFVALSLALLGFAIYWIRRRVS
;
A
#
# COMPACT_ATOMS: atom_id res chain seq x y z
N MET A 1 1.98 13.17 -8.73
CA MET A 1 3.29 13.20 -8.06
C MET A 1 3.33 12.06 -7.06
N LEU A 2 3.75 10.87 -7.51
CA LEU A 2 3.96 9.73 -6.60
C LEU A 2 5.24 10.03 -5.83
N ASN A 3 5.20 10.01 -4.50
CA ASN A 3 6.41 10.11 -3.69
C ASN A 3 7.14 8.77 -3.83
N ARG A 4 7.99 8.68 -4.85
CA ARG A 4 8.79 7.50 -5.18
C ARG A 4 10.00 7.52 -4.25
N GLY A 5 9.86 6.87 -3.08
CA GLY A 5 10.98 6.59 -2.22
C GLY A 5 11.70 5.34 -2.72
N SER A 6 12.94 5.49 -3.18
CA SER A 6 13.84 4.35 -3.37
C SER A 6 14.51 4.03 -2.04
N GLY A 7 14.57 2.75 -1.70
CA GLY A 7 15.23 2.26 -0.49
C GLY A 7 15.90 0.91 -0.74
N PHE A 8 16.85 0.57 0.11
CA PHE A 8 17.49 -0.75 0.10
C PHE A 8 16.87 -1.61 1.19
N SER A 9 16.47 -2.83 0.86
CA SER A 9 15.98 -3.82 1.83
C SER A 9 16.80 -5.09 1.70
N ALA A 10 17.14 -5.71 2.82
CA ALA A 10 17.71 -7.04 2.77
C ALA A 10 16.60 -8.05 2.45
N THR A 11 16.93 -9.15 1.76
CA THR A 11 16.00 -10.26 1.47
C THR A 11 15.33 -10.83 2.73
N ARG A 12 15.95 -10.61 3.91
CA ARG A 12 15.43 -11.02 5.22
C ARG A 12 14.42 -10.06 5.86
N GLY A 13 14.05 -8.97 5.17
CA GLY A 13 13.08 -7.97 5.66
C GLY A 13 13.60 -7.04 6.76
N HIS A 14 14.88 -7.14 7.13
CA HIS A 14 15.53 -6.18 8.02
C HIS A 14 16.15 -5.03 7.21
N ARG A 15 16.30 -3.86 7.84
CA ARG A 15 17.03 -2.75 7.21
C ARG A 15 18.50 -3.17 7.00
N PRO A 16 19.06 -2.98 5.80
CA PRO A 16 20.45 -3.31 5.56
C PRO A 16 21.35 -2.38 6.38
N ASP A 17 22.49 -2.92 6.81
CA ASP A 17 23.48 -2.13 7.55
C ASP A 17 23.99 -0.97 6.66
N PRO A 18 23.97 0.28 7.16
CA PRO A 18 24.29 1.44 6.36
C PRO A 18 25.75 1.44 5.86
N SER A 19 26.67 0.81 6.59
CA SER A 19 28.09 0.78 6.21
C SER A 19 28.35 -0.13 4.99
N ILE A 20 27.60 -1.23 4.86
CA ILE A 20 27.67 -2.13 3.70
C ILE A 20 27.11 -1.45 2.46
N VAL A 21 25.98 -0.75 2.60
CA VAL A 21 25.38 0.01 1.50
C VAL A 21 26.31 1.12 1.05
N GLU A 22 26.87 1.89 2.00
CA GLU A 22 27.77 3.00 1.70
C GLU A 22 29.08 2.54 1.05
N SER A 23 29.66 1.42 1.50
CA SER A 23 30.87 0.86 0.88
C SER A 23 30.62 0.37 -0.54
N CYS A 24 29.49 -0.26 -0.82
CA CYS A 24 29.10 -0.65 -2.18
C CYS A 24 28.91 0.57 -3.11
N ILE A 25 28.29 1.65 -2.61
CA ILE A 25 28.07 2.88 -3.38
C ILE A 25 29.40 3.62 -3.60
N LYS A 26 30.26 3.73 -2.58
CA LYS A 26 31.56 4.40 -2.70
C LYS A 26 32.51 3.71 -3.68
N ASN A 27 32.44 2.38 -3.77
CA ASN A 27 33.21 1.61 -4.77
C ASN A 27 32.49 1.47 -6.12
N ALA A 28 31.29 2.01 -6.29
CA ALA A 28 30.55 1.89 -7.54
C ALA A 28 31.09 2.82 -8.62
N SER A 29 32.02 2.31 -9.42
CA SER A 29 32.48 3.02 -10.63
C SER A 29 31.43 3.01 -11.76
N THR A 30 30.47 2.08 -11.72
CA THR A 30 29.36 1.95 -12.68
C THR A 30 28.14 1.40 -11.93
N ARG A 31 26.92 1.79 -12.32
CA ARG A 31 25.65 1.26 -11.76
C ARG A 31 25.55 -0.28 -11.77
N GLY A 32 26.25 -0.94 -12.70
CA GLY A 32 26.35 -2.40 -12.75
C GLY A 32 27.14 -2.99 -11.56
N PHE A 33 28.24 -2.35 -11.17
CA PHE A 33 29.05 -2.79 -10.02
C PHE A 33 28.28 -2.62 -8.71
N GLU A 34 27.58 -1.50 -8.55
CA GLU A 34 26.71 -1.24 -7.39
C GLU A 34 25.68 -2.36 -7.20
N ARG A 35 24.96 -2.73 -8.27
CA ARG A 35 23.97 -3.81 -8.29
C ARG A 35 24.58 -5.15 -7.87
N THR A 36 25.75 -5.50 -8.42
CA THR A 36 26.44 -6.75 -8.07
C THR A 36 26.89 -6.75 -6.61
N CYS A 37 27.41 -5.61 -6.12
CA CYS A 37 27.86 -5.46 -4.75
C CYS A 37 26.71 -5.53 -3.73
N LEU A 38 25.55 -4.98 -4.05
CA LEU A 38 24.36 -5.10 -3.20
C LEU A 38 23.79 -6.53 -3.25
N ALA A 39 23.78 -7.16 -4.43
CA ALA A 39 23.27 -8.51 -4.61
C ALA A 39 24.06 -9.58 -3.82
N GLN A 40 25.40 -9.46 -3.74
CA GLN A 40 26.24 -10.36 -2.92
C GLN A 40 25.91 -10.28 -1.42
N HIS A 41 25.41 -9.12 -0.95
CA HIS A 41 24.98 -8.95 0.44
C HIS A 41 23.48 -9.25 0.64
N HIS A 42 22.82 -9.82 -0.37
CA HIS A 42 21.37 -10.05 -0.39
C HIS A 42 20.57 -8.78 -0.13
N ILE A 43 21.06 -7.65 -0.64
CA ILE A 43 20.39 -6.35 -0.57
C ILE A 43 19.73 -6.09 -1.91
N THR A 44 18.42 -5.93 -1.89
CA THR A 44 17.64 -5.56 -3.06
C THR A 44 17.21 -4.09 -2.93
N GLU A 45 17.30 -3.37 -4.05
CA GLU A 45 16.65 -2.06 -4.14
C GLU A 45 15.15 -2.33 -4.29
N TYR A 46 14.36 -1.81 -3.35
CA TYR A 46 12.92 -1.84 -3.46
C TYR A 46 12.42 -0.42 -3.63
N GLU A 47 11.46 -0.29 -4.52
CA GLU A 47 10.77 0.97 -4.72
C GLU A 47 9.43 0.85 -4.02
N TYR A 48 9.28 1.57 -2.91
CA TYR A 48 7.97 1.66 -2.28
C TYR A 48 7.26 2.86 -2.87
N ALA A 49 6.26 2.58 -3.69
CA ALA A 49 5.25 3.58 -3.97
C ALA A 49 4.37 3.69 -2.73
N VAL A 50 4.39 4.85 -2.04
CA VAL A 50 3.31 5.19 -1.10
C VAL A 50 2.05 5.35 -1.95
N TYR A 51 1.35 4.24 -2.16
CA TYR A 51 0.37 4.12 -3.24
C TYR A 51 -0.79 5.09 -3.02
N GLN A 52 -1.20 5.36 -1.79
CA GLN A 52 -2.13 6.44 -1.44
C GLN A 52 -1.84 7.04 -0.05
N PRO A 53 -1.91 8.37 0.11
CA PRO A 53 -1.85 9.00 1.42
C PRO A 53 -3.07 8.58 2.26
N ALA A 54 -2.86 8.36 3.57
CA ALA A 54 -3.89 7.93 4.51
C ALA A 54 -5.13 8.86 4.57
N SER A 55 -5.00 10.11 4.11
CA SER A 55 -6.12 11.04 3.99
C SER A 55 -7.19 10.61 2.99
N ARG A 56 -6.82 9.86 1.94
CA ARG A 56 -7.77 9.37 0.92
C ARG A 56 -8.41 8.04 1.29
N PHE A 57 -7.73 7.24 2.11
CA PHE A 57 -8.24 5.95 2.59
C PHE A 57 -9.58 6.11 3.31
N TRP A 58 -9.65 7.04 4.28
CA TRP A 58 -10.87 7.28 5.06
C TRP A 58 -12.04 7.78 4.23
N LEU A 59 -11.79 8.61 3.22
CA LEU A 59 -12.83 9.14 2.34
C LEU A 59 -13.48 7.99 1.53
N PHE A 60 -12.67 7.16 0.90
CA PHE A 60 -13.18 6.03 0.12
C PHE A 60 -13.90 5.02 1.01
N GLN A 61 -13.33 4.70 2.17
CA GLN A 61 -13.95 3.77 3.12
C GLN A 61 -15.31 4.28 3.62
N ALA A 62 -15.43 5.59 3.88
CA ALA A 62 -16.69 6.19 4.33
C ALA A 62 -17.77 6.18 3.25
N ILE A 63 -17.41 6.41 1.98
CA ILE A 63 -18.35 6.35 0.86
C ILE A 63 -18.89 4.93 0.68
N GLU A 64 -18.01 3.92 0.68
CA GLU A 64 -18.40 2.52 0.57
C GLU A 64 -19.32 2.09 1.72
N ALA A 65 -18.93 2.40 2.95
CA ALA A 65 -19.77 2.14 4.13
C ALA A 65 -21.12 2.85 4.03
N GLY A 66 -21.14 4.11 3.58
CA GLY A 66 -22.37 4.88 3.37
C GLY A 66 -23.32 4.25 2.37
N ILE A 67 -22.81 3.72 1.25
CA ILE A 67 -23.61 3.03 0.23
C ILE A 67 -24.24 1.76 0.82
N PHE A 68 -23.47 0.95 1.56
CA PHE A 68 -24.02 -0.28 2.17
C PHE A 68 -25.08 0.01 3.23
N VAL A 69 -24.90 1.05 4.04
CA VAL A 69 -25.91 1.50 5.01
C VAL A 69 -27.17 1.98 4.30
N ALA A 70 -27.03 2.80 3.25
CA ALA A 70 -28.16 3.30 2.48
C ALA A 70 -28.95 2.16 1.81
N LEU A 71 -28.25 1.19 1.19
CA LEU A 71 -28.87 0.01 0.60
C LEU A 71 -29.60 -0.83 1.66
N SER A 72 -28.98 -1.05 2.81
CA SER A 72 -29.58 -1.80 3.92
C SER A 72 -30.87 -1.17 4.40
N LEU A 73 -30.89 0.16 4.60
CA LEU A 73 -32.10 0.89 5.00
C LEU A 73 -33.19 0.85 3.92
N ALA A 74 -32.81 0.97 2.64
CA ALA A 74 -33.75 0.87 1.53
C ALA A 74 -34.41 -0.51 1.45
N LEU A 75 -33.63 -1.59 1.56
CA LEU A 75 -34.12 -2.98 1.60
C LEU A 75 -35.03 -3.23 2.81
N LEU A 76 -34.64 -2.73 3.98
CA LEU A 76 -35.40 -2.92 5.21
C LEU A 76 -36.73 -2.15 5.18
N GLY A 77 -36.71 -0.91 4.70
CA GLY A 77 -37.92 -0.12 4.46
C GLY A 77 -38.83 -0.77 3.41
N PHE A 78 -38.25 -1.29 2.33
CA PHE A 78 -38.99 -2.00 1.28
C PHE A 78 -39.65 -3.28 1.82
N ALA A 79 -38.92 -4.09 2.61
CA ALA A 79 -39.46 -5.29 3.23
C ALA A 79 -40.64 -4.96 4.16
N ILE A 80 -40.50 -3.93 5.01
CA ILE A 80 -41.58 -3.47 5.89
C ILE A 80 -42.80 -3.00 5.08
N TYR A 81 -42.58 -2.18 4.05
CA TYR A 81 -43.64 -1.71 3.17
C TYR A 81 -44.38 -2.87 2.51
N TRP A 82 -43.64 -3.86 1.99
CA TRP A 82 -44.20 -5.01 1.32
C TRP A 82 -45.03 -5.89 2.27
N ILE A 83 -44.54 -6.15 3.48
CA ILE A 83 -45.30 -6.89 4.51
C ILE A 83 -46.57 -6.13 4.89
N ARG A 84 -46.49 -4.82 5.15
CA ARG A 84 -47.66 -4.01 5.50
C ARG A 84 -48.72 -4.04 4.40
N ARG A 85 -48.30 -3.95 3.14
CA ARG A 85 -49.20 -4.03 1.98
C ARG A 85 -49.83 -5.42 1.79
N ARG A 86 -49.22 -6.48 2.31
CA ARG A 86 -49.78 -7.85 2.26
C ARG A 86 -50.76 -8.13 3.40
N VAL A 87 -50.56 -7.48 4.55
CA VAL A 87 -51.36 -7.70 5.76
C VAL A 87 -52.53 -6.73 5.88
N SER A 88 -52.45 -5.54 5.26
CA SER A 88 -53.60 -4.67 4.99
C SER A 88 -54.38 -5.15 3.78
#